data_AF-A0A6P3ZEV9-F1
#
_entry.id   AF-A0A6P3ZEV9-F1
#
_cell.length_a   1.000
_cell.length_b   1.000
_cell.length_c   1.000
_cell.angle_alpha   90.00
_cell.angle_beta   90.00
_cell.angle_gamma   90.00
#
_symmetry.space_group_name_H-M   'P 1'
#
loop_
_entity.id
_entity.type
_entity.pdbx_description
1 polymer ?
#
loop_
_entity_poly.entity_id
_entity_poly.type
_entity_poly.pdbx_seq_one_letter_code
_entity_poly.pdbx_strand_id
1 'polypeptide(L)'
;MKEAEKSLDPQLWHACAGGMVHMPPVNSKVFYFPQGHAEHAQTNVDFSSAAPHRIPALILCRVAAVKFMADPETDEVFSKIKLVPLGNNELNCEVGLGVGVGGDGVLGAGGGSDENPEKPASFAKTLTQSDANNGGGFSVPRYCAETIFPRLDYSADPPVQTVIAKDVHGEIWKFRHIYRGTPRRHLLTTGWSTFVNQKKLVAGDSIVFLRADNGDLCVGIRRAKRGIVGAGGGGGPESLSPSGWKRNPGSCVSSYGGFSMLLREEENKLMMRNGCGNSIPGGGRVRPEAVVEAAAMAAKGQPFEVVYYPRASTPEFCVKASAVRAAMRIQWCSGMRFKMAFETEDSSRISWFMGTVASVQVADPIRWPNSPWRLLQV
;
A
#
# COMPACT_ATOMS: atom_id res chain seq x y z
N MET A 1 5.78 9.86 -31.14
CA MET A 1 5.72 10.73 -29.94
C MET A 1 5.27 9.85 -28.80
N LYS A 2 6.14 9.56 -27.81
CA LYS A 2 5.70 8.82 -26.62
C LYS A 2 4.78 9.76 -25.84
N GLU A 3 3.50 9.43 -25.70
CA GLU A 3 2.62 10.13 -24.77
C GLU A 3 3.34 10.17 -23.42
N ALA A 4 3.59 11.37 -22.90
CA ALA A 4 4.16 11.50 -21.59
C ALA A 4 3.16 10.89 -20.60
N GLU A 5 3.53 9.75 -19.99
CA GLU A 5 2.71 9.13 -18.93
C GLU A 5 2.34 10.21 -17.91
N LYS A 6 1.04 10.52 -17.83
CA LYS A 6 0.52 11.59 -17.00
C LYS A 6 0.57 11.15 -15.54
N SER A 7 1.32 11.87 -14.71
CA SER A 7 1.34 11.64 -13.26
C SER A 7 -0.01 12.04 -12.65
N LEU A 8 -0.48 11.25 -11.69
CA LEU A 8 -1.62 11.57 -10.85
C LEU A 8 -1.32 12.79 -9.97
N ASP A 9 -2.37 13.52 -9.62
CA ASP A 9 -2.30 14.55 -8.57
C ASP A 9 -1.80 13.94 -7.24
N PRO A 10 -0.77 14.53 -6.60
CA PRO A 10 -0.23 13.99 -5.36
C PRO A 10 -1.23 13.90 -4.22
N GLN A 11 -2.17 14.85 -4.08
CA GLN A 11 -3.14 14.85 -2.98
C GLN A 11 -4.10 13.68 -3.13
N LEU A 12 -4.65 13.47 -4.35
CA LEU A 12 -5.52 12.34 -4.64
C LEU A 12 -4.78 11.01 -4.48
N TRP A 13 -3.54 10.93 -4.94
CA TRP A 13 -2.74 9.71 -4.79
C TRP A 13 -2.55 9.34 -3.32
N HIS A 14 -2.14 10.29 -2.46
CA HIS A 14 -1.96 10.01 -1.03
C HIS A 14 -3.28 9.71 -0.33
N ALA A 15 -4.36 10.41 -0.71
CA ALA A 15 -5.71 10.10 -0.22
C ALA A 15 -6.12 8.67 -0.57
N CYS A 16 -5.72 8.14 -1.73
CA CYS A 16 -5.97 6.74 -2.09
C CYS A 16 -5.00 5.77 -1.40
N ALA A 17 -3.73 6.13 -1.29
CA ALA A 17 -2.67 5.27 -0.76
C ALA A 17 -2.88 4.88 0.71
N GLY A 18 -3.38 5.81 1.53
CA GLY A 18 -3.57 5.62 2.97
C GLY A 18 -2.84 6.70 3.77
N GLY A 19 -3.34 7.02 4.97
CA GLY A 19 -2.81 8.10 5.79
C GLY A 19 -1.46 7.80 6.44
N MET A 20 -1.04 6.53 6.46
CA MET A 20 0.28 6.12 6.94
C MET A 20 1.37 6.06 5.86
N VAL A 21 1.02 6.26 4.59
CA VAL A 21 1.96 6.16 3.47
C VAL A 21 2.73 7.47 3.35
N HIS A 22 4.06 7.40 3.48
CA HIS A 22 4.93 8.56 3.37
C HIS A 22 5.97 8.37 2.27
N MET A 23 5.74 9.03 1.14
CA MET A 23 6.66 8.96 0.01
C MET A 23 7.93 9.77 0.27
N PRO A 24 9.13 9.23 -0.03
CA PRO A 24 10.36 9.97 0.19
C PRO A 24 10.44 11.17 -0.76
N PRO A 25 10.80 12.38 -0.27
CA PRO A 25 10.91 13.56 -1.12
C PRO A 25 11.97 13.40 -2.20
N VAL A 26 11.79 14.07 -3.34
CA VAL A 26 12.82 14.17 -4.37
C VAL A 26 14.08 14.83 -3.79
N ASN A 27 15.25 14.37 -4.22
CA ASN A 27 16.59 14.70 -3.71
C ASN A 27 16.92 14.22 -2.29
N SER A 28 15.98 13.58 -1.58
CA SER A 28 16.29 12.98 -0.28
C SER A 28 17.17 11.73 -0.41
N LYS A 29 17.93 11.43 0.65
CA LYS A 29 18.71 10.19 0.76
C LYS A 29 17.84 9.08 1.36
N VAL A 30 17.78 7.95 0.68
CA VAL A 30 17.06 6.73 1.11
C VAL A 30 17.99 5.53 1.02
N PHE A 31 17.71 4.50 1.80
CA PHE A 31 18.25 3.18 1.55
C PHE A 31 17.26 2.33 0.78
N TYR A 32 17.72 1.76 -0.31
CA TYR A 32 17.02 0.74 -1.08
C TYR A 32 17.35 -0.65 -0.53
N PHE A 33 16.31 -1.45 -0.26
CA PHE A 33 16.39 -2.82 0.24
C PHE A 33 15.90 -3.81 -0.83
N PRO A 34 16.80 -4.53 -1.53
CA PRO A 34 16.40 -5.53 -2.53
C PRO A 34 15.49 -6.63 -1.97
N GLN A 35 15.71 -7.05 -0.70
CA GLN A 35 14.84 -8.04 -0.03
C GLN A 35 13.40 -7.55 0.12
N GLY A 36 13.21 -6.30 0.52
CA GLY A 36 11.87 -5.72 0.63
C GLY A 36 11.19 -5.50 -0.71
N HIS A 37 11.97 -5.17 -1.74
CA HIS A 37 11.47 -5.08 -3.10
C HIS A 37 11.03 -6.47 -3.62
N ALA A 38 11.77 -7.54 -3.30
CA ALA A 38 11.37 -8.91 -3.62
C ALA A 38 10.05 -9.33 -2.97
N GLU A 39 9.75 -8.88 -1.75
CA GLU A 39 8.46 -9.17 -1.10
C GLU A 39 7.26 -8.61 -1.90
N HIS A 40 7.45 -7.54 -2.67
CA HIS A 40 6.40 -6.97 -3.53
C HIS A 40 6.08 -7.84 -4.75
N ALA A 41 6.99 -8.75 -5.14
CA ALA A 41 6.75 -9.68 -6.22
C ALA A 41 5.86 -10.86 -5.81
N GLN A 42 5.57 -11.03 -4.51
CA GLN A 42 4.71 -12.09 -3.93
C GLN A 42 5.08 -13.52 -4.38
N THR A 43 6.27 -13.69 -4.91
CA THR A 43 6.83 -14.92 -5.48
C THR A 43 8.32 -14.93 -5.15
N ASN A 44 8.96 -16.10 -5.25
CA ASN A 44 10.36 -16.20 -4.94
C ASN A 44 11.20 -15.52 -6.04
N VAL A 45 11.97 -14.50 -5.66
CA VAL A 45 12.85 -13.78 -6.58
C VAL A 45 14.26 -14.35 -6.47
N ASP A 46 14.77 -14.91 -7.57
CA ASP A 46 16.14 -15.40 -7.62
C ASP A 46 17.10 -14.34 -8.16
N PHE A 47 17.94 -13.82 -7.27
CA PHE A 47 18.98 -12.84 -7.60
C PHE A 47 20.25 -13.47 -8.19
N SER A 48 20.34 -14.80 -8.32
CA SER A 48 21.51 -15.48 -8.92
C SER A 48 21.80 -15.01 -10.36
N SER A 49 20.73 -14.65 -11.09
CA SER A 49 20.79 -14.17 -12.48
C SER A 49 21.33 -12.75 -12.64
N ALA A 50 21.47 -11.97 -11.55
CA ALA A 50 22.00 -10.61 -11.57
C ALA A 50 23.55 -10.52 -11.65
N ALA A 51 24.22 -11.67 -11.84
CA ALA A 51 25.67 -11.82 -11.91
C ALA A 51 26.35 -10.83 -12.89
N PRO A 52 27.60 -10.39 -12.60
CA PRO A 52 28.59 -11.05 -11.74
C PRO A 52 28.78 -10.46 -10.32
N HIS A 53 28.07 -9.40 -9.94
CA HIS A 53 28.30 -8.74 -8.63
C HIS A 53 27.30 -9.22 -7.58
N ARG A 54 27.79 -9.51 -6.37
CA ARG A 54 26.93 -9.78 -5.21
C ARG A 54 26.14 -8.51 -4.89
N ILE A 55 24.81 -8.60 -4.93
CA ILE A 55 23.93 -7.47 -4.62
C ILE A 55 24.06 -7.14 -3.12
N PRO A 56 24.34 -5.89 -2.72
CA PRO A 56 24.34 -5.47 -1.32
C PRO A 56 22.94 -5.53 -0.71
N ALA A 57 22.83 -5.92 0.56
CA ALA A 57 21.55 -5.96 1.28
C ALA A 57 20.88 -4.57 1.45
N LEU A 58 21.71 -3.52 1.38
CA LEU A 58 21.34 -2.14 1.62
C LEU A 58 22.14 -1.24 0.69
N ILE A 59 21.47 -0.41 -0.12
CA ILE A 59 22.13 0.47 -1.09
C ILE A 59 21.67 1.91 -0.83
N LEU A 60 22.61 2.80 -0.48
CA LEU A 60 22.31 4.22 -0.29
C LEU A 60 22.03 4.87 -1.65
N CYS A 61 20.89 5.54 -1.77
CA CYS A 61 20.44 6.18 -3.00
C CYS A 61 19.96 7.60 -2.74
N ARG A 62 20.02 8.45 -3.76
CA ARG A 62 19.25 9.69 -3.84
C ARG A 62 17.98 9.46 -4.65
N VAL A 63 16.85 9.96 -4.19
CA VAL A 63 15.60 9.95 -4.95
C VAL A 63 15.69 10.99 -6.06
N ALA A 64 15.71 10.54 -7.31
CA ALA A 64 15.78 11.44 -8.47
C ALA A 64 14.39 11.91 -8.94
N ALA A 65 13.38 11.05 -8.83
CA ALA A 65 12.00 11.39 -9.16
C ALA A 65 11.02 10.44 -8.47
N VAL A 66 9.82 10.93 -8.20
CA VAL A 66 8.66 10.12 -7.80
C VAL A 66 7.53 10.46 -8.75
N LYS A 67 6.94 9.44 -9.38
CA LYS A 67 5.74 9.58 -10.21
C LYS A 67 4.59 8.83 -9.55
N PHE A 68 3.46 9.51 -9.44
CA PHE A 68 2.23 8.95 -8.88
C PHE A 68 1.38 8.39 -10.01
N MET A 69 0.98 7.13 -9.88
CA MET A 69 0.30 6.36 -10.92
C MET A 69 -0.92 5.66 -10.34
N ALA A 70 -1.84 5.26 -11.21
CA ALA A 70 -2.95 4.38 -10.89
C ALA A 70 -3.07 3.31 -11.98
N ASP A 71 -3.34 2.08 -11.57
CA ASP A 71 -3.54 0.97 -12.50
C ASP A 71 -4.85 1.16 -13.28
N PRO A 72 -4.83 1.12 -14.62
CA PRO A 72 -5.98 1.48 -15.46
C PRO A 72 -7.18 0.53 -15.35
N GLU A 73 -6.99 -0.68 -14.83
CA GLU A 73 -8.06 -1.68 -14.72
C GLU A 73 -8.64 -1.76 -13.30
N THR A 74 -7.79 -1.57 -12.29
CA THR A 74 -8.13 -1.81 -10.90
C THR A 74 -8.35 -0.55 -10.07
N ASP A 75 -7.92 0.61 -10.59
CA ASP A 75 -7.79 1.90 -9.90
C ASP A 75 -6.79 1.86 -8.72
N GLU A 76 -6.00 0.79 -8.59
CA GLU A 76 -5.02 0.67 -7.50
C GLU A 76 -3.87 1.64 -7.72
N VAL A 77 -3.63 2.51 -6.73
CA VAL A 77 -2.56 3.50 -6.79
C VAL A 77 -1.19 2.87 -6.53
N PHE A 78 -0.19 3.30 -7.30
CA PHE A 78 1.20 2.90 -7.15
C PHE A 78 2.13 4.05 -7.52
N SER A 79 3.40 3.95 -7.16
CA SER A 79 4.40 4.96 -7.50
C SER A 79 5.59 4.35 -8.21
N LYS A 80 6.11 5.06 -9.22
CA LYS A 80 7.41 4.79 -9.81
C LYS A 80 8.44 5.71 -9.16
N ILE A 81 9.46 5.12 -8.53
CA ILE A 81 10.51 5.87 -7.83
C ILE A 81 11.81 5.68 -8.61
N LYS A 82 12.37 6.77 -9.11
CA LYS A 82 13.68 6.76 -9.76
C LYS A 82 14.76 7.02 -8.72
N LEU A 83 15.71 6.11 -8.61
CA LEU A 83 16.79 6.12 -7.64
C LEU A 83 18.14 6.23 -8.33
N VAL A 84 19.07 6.95 -7.71
CA VAL A 84 20.46 7.04 -8.13
C VAL A 84 21.33 6.56 -6.98
N PRO A 85 22.01 5.41 -7.10
CA PRO A 85 22.95 4.94 -6.08
C PRO A 85 24.02 5.99 -5.79
N LEU A 86 24.37 6.14 -4.52
CA LEU A 86 25.46 6.99 -4.05
C LEU A 86 26.67 6.10 -3.77
N GLY A 87 27.86 6.52 -4.22
CA GLY A 87 29.10 5.77 -4.04
C GLY A 87 29.57 5.73 -2.58
N ASN A 88 30.43 4.75 -2.25
CA ASN A 88 30.93 4.50 -0.89
C ASN A 88 31.62 5.71 -0.22
N ASN A 89 32.12 6.69 -0.97
CA ASN A 89 32.71 7.89 -0.37
C ASN A 89 31.71 8.70 0.46
N GLU A 90 30.42 8.74 0.08
CA GLU A 90 29.39 9.44 0.86
C GLU A 90 28.90 8.65 2.08
N LEU A 91 29.15 7.34 2.13
CA LEU A 91 28.94 6.52 3.32
C LEU A 91 30.02 6.79 4.37
N ASN A 92 31.27 7.02 3.96
CA ASN A 92 32.40 7.28 4.86
C ASN A 92 32.55 8.74 5.29
N CYS A 93 32.22 9.72 4.45
CA CYS A 93 32.34 11.14 4.83
C CYS A 93 31.44 11.55 6.00
N GLU A 94 30.34 10.83 6.27
CA GLU A 94 29.46 11.08 7.42
C GLU A 94 29.73 10.14 8.62
N VAL A 95 30.47 9.03 8.42
CA VAL A 95 30.78 8.04 9.47
C VAL A 95 32.20 8.20 10.02
N GLY A 96 33.13 8.80 9.26
CA GLY A 96 34.55 8.92 9.58
C GLY A 96 35.01 10.26 10.18
N LEU A 97 34.13 11.24 10.36
CA LEU A 97 34.47 12.51 11.01
C LEU A 97 33.58 12.71 12.23
N GLY A 98 34.09 12.29 13.39
CA GLY A 98 33.67 12.82 14.68
C GLY A 98 34.09 14.28 14.86
N VAL A 99 33.68 15.15 13.93
CA VAL A 99 33.89 16.59 14.00
C VAL A 99 32.52 17.25 13.94
N GLY A 100 32.14 17.83 15.08
CA GLY A 100 30.97 18.67 15.18
C GLY A 100 31.11 19.96 14.36
N VAL A 101 29.96 20.61 14.17
CA VAL A 101 29.71 21.91 13.52
C VAL A 101 29.55 21.79 11.98
N GLY A 102 28.36 21.95 11.41
CA GLY A 102 27.13 22.45 12.01
C GLY A 102 25.88 22.27 11.16
N GLY A 103 24.74 22.43 11.84
CA GLY A 103 23.48 22.83 11.21
C GLY A 103 22.36 21.80 11.14
N ASP A 104 22.13 20.98 12.16
CA ASP A 104 20.75 20.61 12.51
C ASP A 104 20.64 20.34 14.02
N GLY A 105 19.75 21.07 14.67
CA GLY A 105 19.71 21.25 16.11
C GLY A 105 19.30 19.99 16.87
N VAL A 106 20.22 19.48 17.70
CA VAL A 106 19.84 18.69 18.86
C VAL A 106 19.30 19.66 19.90
N LEU A 107 17.98 19.78 19.97
CA LEU A 107 17.26 20.29 21.14
C LEU A 107 16.38 19.17 21.69
N GLY A 108 16.35 19.11 23.01
CA GLY A 108 15.85 17.99 23.79
C GLY A 108 14.34 17.77 23.67
N ALA A 109 13.92 16.66 24.26
CA ALA A 109 12.54 16.34 24.52
C ALA A 109 11.77 17.56 25.06
N GLY A 110 10.81 18.05 24.28
CA GLY A 110 9.92 19.15 24.61
C GLY A 110 9.16 19.56 23.35
N GLY A 111 7.83 19.54 23.42
CA GLY A 111 6.94 19.72 22.26
C GLY A 111 7.28 20.93 21.40
N GLY A 112 7.44 20.69 20.10
CA GLY A 112 7.62 21.70 19.06
C GLY A 112 6.80 21.27 17.84
N SER A 113 5.71 22.01 17.63
CA SER A 113 4.87 22.11 16.44
C SER A 113 5.25 21.21 15.24
N ASP A 114 4.53 20.11 15.08
CA ASP A 114 4.16 19.61 13.76
C ASP A 114 3.44 20.78 13.06
N GLU A 115 4.15 21.52 12.20
CA GLU A 115 3.51 22.26 11.11
C GLU A 115 2.94 21.20 10.18
N ASN A 116 1.80 20.64 10.58
CA ASN A 116 1.01 19.73 9.80
C ASN A 116 0.49 20.58 8.63
N PRO A 117 0.99 20.40 7.38
CA PRO A 117 0.32 21.03 6.26
C PRO A 117 -1.14 20.63 6.34
N GLU A 118 -2.06 21.60 6.34
CA GLU A 118 -3.50 21.35 6.55
C GLU A 118 -3.90 20.14 5.72
N LYS A 119 -4.24 19.04 6.42
CA LYS A 119 -4.50 17.76 5.76
C LYS A 119 -5.61 18.00 4.73
N PRO A 120 -5.38 17.71 3.43
CA PRO A 120 -6.39 17.95 2.41
C PRO A 120 -7.71 17.32 2.83
N ALA A 121 -8.82 18.05 2.63
CA ALA A 121 -10.15 17.62 3.02
C ALA A 121 -10.53 16.34 2.24
N SER A 122 -10.16 15.20 2.81
CA SER A 122 -10.34 13.88 2.25
C SER A 122 -11.06 13.00 3.25
N PHE A 123 -11.92 12.15 2.71
CA PHE A 123 -12.70 11.23 3.51
C PHE A 123 -12.84 9.91 2.77
N ALA A 124 -12.56 8.83 3.47
CA ALA A 124 -12.72 7.49 2.98
C ALA A 124 -13.83 6.78 3.75
N LYS A 125 -14.70 6.08 3.03
CA LYS A 125 -15.74 5.22 3.62
C LYS A 125 -15.70 3.84 3.00
N THR A 126 -15.63 2.83 3.87
CA THR A 126 -15.91 1.44 3.51
C THR A 126 -17.36 1.30 3.09
N LEU A 127 -17.57 0.73 1.91
CA LEU A 127 -18.86 0.45 1.33
C LEU A 127 -19.55 -0.66 2.11
N THR A 128 -20.77 -0.39 2.57
CA THR A 128 -21.64 -1.42 3.11
C THR A 128 -22.27 -2.22 1.97
N GLN A 129 -22.93 -3.33 2.31
CA GLN A 129 -23.69 -4.11 1.32
C GLN A 129 -24.78 -3.28 0.63
N SER A 130 -25.39 -2.31 1.32
CA SER A 130 -26.39 -1.42 0.72
C SER A 130 -25.79 -0.36 -0.21
N ASP A 131 -24.53 0.03 0.00
CA ASP A 131 -23.85 0.97 -0.89
C ASP A 131 -23.40 0.27 -2.18
N ALA A 132 -22.99 -0.99 -2.12
CA ALA A 132 -22.46 -1.74 -3.27
C ALA A 132 -23.52 -2.57 -4.02
N ASN A 133 -24.79 -2.51 -3.64
CA ASN A 133 -25.84 -3.28 -4.31
C ASN A 133 -26.33 -2.60 -5.60
N ASN A 134 -26.76 -3.41 -6.57
CA ASN A 134 -27.32 -2.94 -7.84
C ASN A 134 -28.76 -2.45 -7.64
N GLY A 135 -28.90 -1.21 -7.17
CA GLY A 135 -30.19 -0.53 -6.96
C GLY A 135 -30.22 0.44 -5.78
N GLY A 136 -29.22 0.40 -4.89
CA GLY A 136 -29.08 1.31 -3.76
C GLY A 136 -28.33 2.59 -4.12
N GLY A 137 -28.48 3.59 -3.23
CA GLY A 137 -27.67 4.80 -3.25
C GLY A 137 -26.55 4.73 -2.20
N PHE A 138 -25.53 5.55 -2.37
CA PHE A 138 -24.47 5.67 -1.38
C PHE A 138 -24.91 6.57 -0.22
N SER A 139 -24.78 6.07 1.01
CA SER A 139 -25.02 6.89 2.21
C SER A 139 -23.81 7.77 2.49
N VAL A 140 -23.90 9.07 2.22
CA VAL A 140 -22.80 10.02 2.42
C VAL A 140 -22.70 10.39 3.90
N PRO A 141 -21.54 10.22 4.55
CA PRO A 141 -21.36 10.69 5.92
C PRO A 141 -21.47 12.21 6.00
N ARG A 142 -22.09 12.71 7.08
CA ARG A 142 -22.38 14.14 7.26
C ARG A 142 -21.16 15.03 7.06
N TYR A 143 -20.03 14.63 7.65
CA TYR A 143 -18.75 15.33 7.48
C TYR A 143 -18.41 15.54 6.00
N CYS A 144 -18.44 14.49 5.18
CA CYS A 144 -18.15 14.57 3.75
C CYS A 144 -19.09 15.53 3.02
N ALA A 145 -20.39 15.47 3.33
CA ALA A 145 -21.38 16.36 2.71
C ALA A 145 -21.19 17.85 3.06
N GLU A 146 -20.69 18.15 4.27
CA GLU A 146 -20.54 19.53 4.77
C GLU A 146 -19.15 20.13 4.47
N THR A 147 -18.10 19.31 4.34
CA THR A 147 -16.72 19.80 4.18
C THR A 147 -16.13 19.56 2.79
N ILE A 148 -16.48 18.45 2.14
CA ILE A 148 -15.87 18.01 0.89
C ILE A 148 -16.75 18.37 -0.31
N PHE A 149 -18.06 18.14 -0.22
CA PHE A 149 -18.97 18.46 -1.32
C PHE A 149 -19.26 19.98 -1.42
N PRO A 150 -19.66 20.47 -2.60
CA PRO A 150 -20.27 21.79 -2.72
C PRO A 150 -21.42 21.94 -1.73
N ARG A 151 -21.57 23.14 -1.16
CA ARG A 151 -22.61 23.42 -0.16
C ARG A 151 -23.99 23.21 -0.77
N LEU A 152 -24.80 22.38 -0.11
CA LEU A 152 -26.17 22.11 -0.50
C LEU A 152 -27.10 23.23 -0.03
N ASP A 153 -28.02 23.66 -0.88
CA ASP A 153 -29.10 24.57 -0.50
C ASP A 153 -30.21 23.83 0.24
N TYR A 154 -30.30 24.02 1.56
CA TYR A 154 -31.28 23.39 2.43
C TYR A 154 -32.67 24.06 2.40
N SER A 155 -32.82 25.20 1.71
CA SER A 155 -34.12 25.88 1.58
C SER A 155 -35.03 25.22 0.55
N ALA A 156 -34.46 24.47 -0.40
CA ALA A 156 -35.21 23.68 -1.38
C ALA A 156 -35.89 22.44 -0.75
N ASP A 157 -36.96 21.93 -1.39
CA ASP A 157 -37.63 20.69 -0.96
C ASP A 157 -37.86 19.72 -2.14
N PRO A 158 -37.18 18.56 -2.18
CA PRO A 158 -36.05 18.18 -1.33
C PRO A 158 -34.74 18.91 -1.74
N PRO A 159 -33.82 19.20 -0.79
CA PRO A 159 -32.49 19.71 -1.11
C PRO A 159 -31.71 18.75 -2.04
N VAL A 160 -31.31 19.23 -3.22
CA VAL A 160 -30.63 18.42 -4.25
C VAL A 160 -29.57 19.22 -5.00
N GLN A 161 -28.48 18.56 -5.39
CA GLN A 161 -27.47 19.12 -6.30
C GLN A 161 -26.80 18.03 -7.14
N THR A 162 -26.10 18.42 -8.20
CA THR A 162 -25.20 17.55 -8.94
C THR A 162 -23.78 17.71 -8.41
N VAL A 163 -23.20 16.62 -7.93
CA VAL A 163 -21.80 16.53 -7.53
C VAL A 163 -21.01 15.95 -8.69
N ILE A 164 -19.98 16.67 -9.13
CA ILE A 164 -19.10 16.27 -10.23
C ILE A 164 -17.75 15.95 -9.63
N ALA A 165 -17.27 14.73 -9.79
CA ALA A 165 -15.97 14.29 -9.27
C ALA A 165 -15.11 13.71 -10.39
N LYS A 166 -13.81 13.95 -10.33
CA LYS A 166 -12.83 13.39 -11.26
C LYS A 166 -12.11 12.20 -10.62
N ASP A 167 -12.00 11.08 -11.33
CA ASP A 167 -11.29 9.92 -10.80
C ASP A 167 -9.77 9.97 -11.02
N VAL A 168 -9.08 8.90 -10.60
CA VAL A 168 -7.61 8.76 -10.71
C VAL A 168 -7.11 8.66 -12.16
N HIS A 169 -8.00 8.44 -13.14
CA HIS A 169 -7.67 8.43 -14.57
C HIS A 169 -8.10 9.72 -15.26
N GLY A 170 -8.81 10.58 -14.54
CA GLY A 170 -9.33 11.84 -15.04
C GLY A 170 -10.73 11.75 -15.64
N GLU A 171 -11.40 10.61 -15.51
CA GLU A 171 -12.78 10.44 -15.93
C GLU A 171 -13.72 11.21 -15.01
N ILE A 172 -14.74 11.83 -15.60
CA ILE A 172 -15.68 12.70 -14.87
C ILE A 172 -16.93 11.90 -14.53
N TRP A 173 -17.22 11.85 -13.24
CA TRP A 173 -18.38 11.18 -12.67
C TRP A 173 -19.38 12.19 -12.12
N LYS A 174 -20.65 12.03 -12.49
CA LYS A 174 -21.74 12.89 -12.05
C LYS A 174 -22.66 12.12 -11.13
N PHE A 175 -22.84 12.62 -9.92
CA PHE A 175 -23.67 12.03 -8.89
C PHE A 175 -24.80 12.98 -8.49
N ARG A 176 -26.03 12.46 -8.38
CA ARG A 176 -27.14 13.20 -7.79
C ARG A 176 -27.07 13.11 -6.27
N HIS A 177 -26.62 14.18 -5.62
CA HIS A 177 -26.61 14.33 -4.16
C HIS A 177 -27.95 14.89 -3.68
N ILE A 178 -28.60 14.18 -2.74
CA ILE A 178 -29.89 14.58 -2.17
C ILE A 178 -29.89 14.40 -0.65
N TYR A 179 -30.50 15.34 0.07
CA TYR A 179 -30.74 15.24 1.51
C TYR A 179 -32.23 14.95 1.77
N ARG A 180 -32.55 13.70 2.15
CA ARG A 180 -33.94 13.22 2.28
C ARG A 180 -34.09 12.08 3.29
N GLY A 181 -35.32 11.61 3.48
CA GLY A 181 -35.66 10.48 4.34
C GLY A 181 -35.99 10.88 5.77
N THR A 182 -36.32 9.90 6.61
CA THR A 182 -36.72 10.08 8.01
C THR A 182 -36.01 9.06 8.90
N PRO A 183 -35.01 9.48 9.70
CA PRO A 183 -34.40 10.82 9.75
C PRO A 183 -33.70 11.18 8.43
N ARG A 184 -33.56 12.49 8.15
CA ARG A 184 -32.93 12.97 6.91
C ARG A 184 -31.45 12.59 6.85
N ARG A 185 -31.00 12.10 5.70
CA ARG A 185 -29.63 11.65 5.43
C ARG A 185 -29.16 12.14 4.07
N HIS A 186 -27.84 12.30 3.92
CA HIS A 186 -27.21 12.61 2.65
C HIS A 186 -27.02 11.33 1.82
N LEU A 187 -27.43 11.37 0.56
CA LEU A 187 -27.38 10.22 -0.35
C LEU A 187 -26.82 10.62 -1.71
N LEU A 188 -25.97 9.80 -2.31
CA LEU A 188 -25.76 9.80 -3.76
C LEU A 188 -26.69 8.77 -4.38
N THR A 189 -27.48 9.19 -5.36
CA THR A 189 -28.52 8.37 -6.01
C THR A 189 -28.16 8.10 -7.45
N THR A 190 -28.72 8.85 -8.41
CA THR A 190 -28.39 8.73 -9.83
C THR A 190 -26.89 8.89 -10.06
N GLY A 191 -26.32 8.03 -10.91
CA GLY A 191 -24.89 7.96 -11.22
C GLY A 191 -24.09 7.01 -10.31
N TRP A 192 -24.55 6.78 -9.07
CA TRP A 192 -23.81 5.92 -8.13
C TRP A 192 -23.77 4.45 -8.56
N SER A 193 -24.92 3.87 -8.92
CA SER A 193 -24.97 2.47 -9.37
C SER A 193 -24.15 2.23 -10.64
N THR A 194 -24.12 3.19 -11.57
CA THR A 194 -23.26 3.14 -12.76
C THR A 194 -21.79 3.10 -12.37
N PHE A 195 -21.37 3.97 -11.45
CA PHE A 195 -20.01 3.99 -10.92
C PHE A 195 -19.63 2.67 -10.25
N VAL A 196 -20.48 2.13 -9.37
CA VAL A 196 -20.26 0.83 -8.71
C VAL A 196 -20.08 -0.30 -9.72
N ASN A 197 -20.94 -0.36 -10.74
CA ASN A 197 -20.88 -1.41 -11.76
C ASN A 197 -19.65 -1.29 -12.66
N GLN A 198 -19.35 -0.09 -13.15
CA GLN A 198 -18.21 0.13 -14.04
C GLN A 198 -16.88 -0.08 -13.32
N LYS A 199 -16.77 0.40 -12.07
CA LYS A 199 -15.59 0.20 -11.22
C LYS A 199 -15.58 -1.15 -10.48
N LYS A 200 -16.56 -2.02 -10.71
CA LYS A 200 -16.68 -3.37 -10.10
C LYS A 200 -16.51 -3.34 -8.57
N LEU A 201 -17.11 -2.36 -7.91
CA LEU A 201 -17.00 -2.19 -6.46
C LEU A 201 -17.82 -3.24 -5.73
N VAL A 202 -17.29 -3.72 -4.60
CA VAL A 202 -17.99 -4.66 -3.71
C VAL A 202 -18.05 -4.11 -2.28
N ALA A 203 -18.92 -4.68 -1.45
CA ALA A 203 -18.93 -4.38 -0.02
C ALA A 203 -17.55 -4.69 0.59
N GLY A 204 -17.05 -3.79 1.44
CA GLY A 204 -15.69 -3.83 1.98
C GLY A 204 -14.69 -2.98 1.21
N ASP A 205 -14.88 -2.72 -0.11
CA ASP A 205 -14.09 -1.69 -0.79
C ASP A 205 -14.34 -0.34 -0.13
N SER A 206 -13.41 0.60 -0.23
CA SER A 206 -13.59 1.96 0.28
C SER A 206 -13.57 2.98 -0.85
N ILE A 207 -14.52 3.91 -0.80
CA ILE A 207 -14.56 5.08 -1.67
C ILE A 207 -13.85 6.24 -0.97
N VAL A 208 -13.01 6.96 -1.69
CA VAL A 208 -12.29 8.14 -1.22
C VAL A 208 -12.86 9.35 -1.95
N PHE A 209 -13.31 10.37 -1.21
CA PHE A 209 -13.59 11.68 -1.76
C PHE A 209 -12.54 12.66 -1.26
N LEU A 210 -12.03 13.51 -2.15
CA LEU A 210 -11.06 14.55 -1.83
C LEU A 210 -11.51 15.86 -2.46
N ARG A 211 -11.51 16.93 -1.69
CA ARG A 211 -11.57 18.29 -2.24
C ARG A 211 -10.16 18.84 -2.33
N ALA A 212 -9.68 19.07 -3.55
CA ALA A 212 -8.39 19.68 -3.80
C ALA A 212 -8.41 21.19 -3.50
N ASP A 213 -7.24 21.80 -3.33
CA ASP A 213 -7.10 23.21 -2.95
C ASP A 213 -7.68 24.17 -4.00
N ASN A 214 -7.71 23.74 -5.26
CA ASN A 214 -8.35 24.49 -6.35
C ASN A 214 -9.89 24.42 -6.34
N GLY A 215 -10.46 23.67 -5.38
CA GLY A 215 -11.90 23.48 -5.22
C GLY A 215 -12.48 22.30 -6.00
N ASP A 216 -11.68 21.63 -6.84
CA ASP A 216 -12.13 20.46 -7.58
C ASP A 216 -12.39 19.28 -6.63
N LEU A 217 -13.43 18.51 -6.95
CA LEU A 217 -13.74 17.27 -6.25
C LEU A 217 -13.15 16.09 -7.02
N CYS A 218 -12.46 15.24 -6.28
CA CYS A 218 -11.86 14.01 -6.78
C CYS A 218 -12.47 12.79 -6.09
N VAL A 219 -12.49 11.67 -6.81
CA VAL A 219 -12.94 10.37 -6.29
C VAL A 219 -11.85 9.31 -6.52
N GLY A 220 -11.61 8.49 -5.52
CA GLY A 220 -10.63 7.41 -5.56
C GLY A 220 -11.17 6.13 -4.94
N ILE A 221 -10.50 5.01 -5.18
CA ILE A 221 -10.93 3.70 -4.70
C ILE A 221 -9.80 3.04 -3.93
N ARG A 222 -10.16 2.38 -2.83
CA ARG A 222 -9.29 1.46 -2.10
C ARG A 222 -9.95 0.10 -2.07
N ARG A 223 -9.33 -0.87 -2.75
CA ARG A 223 -9.85 -2.23 -2.77
C ARG A 223 -9.69 -2.88 -1.40
N ALA A 224 -10.71 -3.63 -1.00
CA ALA A 224 -10.65 -4.48 0.17
C ALA A 224 -9.57 -5.53 -0.04
N LYS A 225 -8.87 -5.90 1.03
CA LYS A 225 -8.02 -7.10 0.97
C LYS A 225 -8.95 -8.31 0.96
N ARG A 226 -9.01 -9.02 -0.17
CA ARG A 226 -9.70 -10.32 -0.24
C ARG A 226 -8.93 -11.32 0.63
N GLY A 227 -9.24 -11.34 1.93
CA GLY A 227 -8.85 -12.45 2.79
C GLY A 227 -9.55 -13.70 2.29
N ILE A 228 -8.79 -14.76 2.02
CA ILE A 228 -9.36 -16.10 1.95
C ILE A 228 -9.84 -16.42 3.37
N VAL A 229 -11.09 -16.10 3.66
CA VAL A 229 -11.77 -16.56 4.87
C VAL A 229 -13.18 -16.98 4.49
N GLY A 230 -13.38 -18.30 4.44
CA GLY A 230 -14.66 -18.92 4.78
C GLY A 230 -15.64 -19.20 3.65
N ALA A 231 -15.37 -20.20 2.83
CA ALA A 231 -16.43 -21.02 2.22
C ALA A 231 -15.97 -22.48 2.16
N GLY A 232 -16.45 -23.30 3.12
CA GLY A 232 -16.55 -24.77 3.01
C GLY A 232 -15.24 -25.56 3.05
N GLY A 233 -15.17 -26.56 3.93
CA GLY A 233 -14.01 -27.44 4.08
C GLY A 233 -13.73 -28.33 2.86
N GLY A 234 -12.45 -28.68 2.70
CA GLY A 234 -11.94 -29.67 1.77
C GLY A 234 -10.41 -29.71 1.86
N GLY A 235 -9.85 -30.83 2.31
CA GLY A 235 -8.41 -30.99 2.54
C GLY A 235 -7.61 -31.28 1.28
N GLY A 236 -6.38 -30.71 1.24
CA GLY A 236 -5.21 -31.17 0.48
C GLY A 236 -4.88 -30.39 -0.82
N PRO A 237 -3.61 -30.46 -1.30
CA PRO A 237 -2.34 -30.55 -0.60
C PRO A 237 -1.65 -29.18 -0.48
N GLU A 238 -0.73 -29.09 0.47
CA GLU A 238 0.02 -27.91 0.85
C GLU A 238 0.68 -27.18 -0.33
N SER A 239 0.24 -25.94 -0.58
CA SER A 239 1.06 -24.95 -1.26
C SER A 239 1.55 -23.95 -0.21
N LEU A 240 2.87 -23.83 -0.16
CA LEU A 240 3.64 -23.19 0.90
C LEU A 240 3.37 -21.67 0.93
N SER A 241 2.67 -21.21 1.97
CA SER A 241 2.80 -19.85 2.45
C SER A 241 4.19 -19.66 3.08
N PRO A 242 4.96 -18.61 2.74
CA PRO A 242 6.23 -18.33 3.40
C PRO A 242 5.96 -17.58 4.72
N SER A 243 5.40 -18.29 5.69
CA SER A 243 5.34 -17.84 7.08
C SER A 243 5.62 -19.06 7.96
N GLY A 244 6.92 -19.33 8.14
CA GLY A 244 7.42 -20.45 8.93
C GLY A 244 7.09 -20.28 10.41
N TRP A 245 5.92 -20.75 10.82
CA TRP A 245 5.58 -20.99 12.21
C TRP A 245 5.61 -22.49 12.44
N LYS A 246 6.75 -23.02 12.91
CA LYS A 246 6.82 -24.40 13.40
C LYS A 246 6.24 -24.46 14.81
N ARG A 247 5.13 -25.18 14.98
CA ARG A 247 4.58 -25.55 16.29
C ARG A 247 4.99 -26.99 16.58
N ASN A 248 5.69 -27.22 17.69
CA ASN A 248 6.07 -28.56 18.15
C ASN A 248 4.83 -29.29 18.73
N PRO A 249 4.73 -30.63 18.60
CA PRO A 249 3.56 -31.39 19.01
C PRO A 249 3.66 -31.83 20.47
N GLY A 250 2.57 -31.64 21.21
CA GLY A 250 2.40 -32.17 22.56
C GLY A 250 0.92 -32.44 22.84
N SER A 251 0.57 -33.74 22.86
CA SER A 251 -0.51 -34.40 23.61
C SER A 251 -1.91 -33.74 23.68
N CYS A 252 -2.94 -34.37 23.11
CA CYS A 252 -3.88 -35.28 23.81
C CYS A 252 -5.26 -35.44 23.10
N VAL A 253 -5.69 -36.72 23.00
CA VAL A 253 -7.06 -37.28 23.11
C VAL A 253 -8.15 -37.02 22.02
N SER A 254 -8.40 -38.10 21.25
CA SER A 254 -9.68 -38.81 20.94
C SER A 254 -10.94 -38.06 20.48
N SER A 255 -11.50 -38.43 19.31
CA SER A 255 -12.62 -39.40 19.16
C SER A 255 -13.43 -39.20 17.85
N TYR A 256 -13.54 -40.31 17.10
CA TYR A 256 -14.66 -40.82 16.28
C TYR A 256 -15.48 -39.93 15.33
N GLY A 257 -15.65 -40.42 14.09
CA GLY A 257 -16.86 -40.21 13.28
C GLY A 257 -16.60 -40.08 11.77
N GLY A 258 -16.61 -41.19 11.04
CA GLY A 258 -16.48 -41.21 9.58
C GLY A 258 -17.78 -40.88 8.84
N PHE A 259 -17.69 -40.53 7.55
CA PHE A 259 -18.44 -41.10 6.42
C PHE A 259 -17.95 -40.54 5.07
N SER A 260 -18.02 -41.40 4.05
CA SER A 260 -17.59 -41.36 2.63
C SER A 260 -18.17 -40.21 1.76
N MET A 261 -17.39 -39.57 0.87
CA MET A 261 -17.15 -39.88 -0.58
C MET A 261 -18.42 -39.96 -1.47
N LEU A 262 -18.49 -39.13 -2.54
CA LEU A 262 -18.71 -39.53 -3.95
C LEU A 262 -18.88 -38.33 -4.93
N LEU A 263 -17.88 -38.20 -5.84
CA LEU A 263 -17.88 -37.88 -7.29
C LEU A 263 -18.73 -36.73 -7.88
N ARG A 264 -18.06 -35.90 -8.71
CA ARG A 264 -18.26 -35.82 -10.18
C ARG A 264 -17.28 -34.82 -10.84
N GLU A 265 -16.32 -35.36 -11.59
CA GLU A 265 -15.56 -34.65 -12.64
C GLU A 265 -16.30 -34.76 -13.99
N GLU A 266 -16.15 -33.74 -14.84
CA GLU A 266 -15.95 -33.78 -16.32
C GLU A 266 -16.15 -32.35 -16.87
N GLU A 267 -15.06 -31.68 -17.26
CA GLU A 267 -14.53 -31.53 -18.64
C GLU A 267 -15.07 -30.30 -19.38
N ASN A 268 -14.17 -29.37 -19.71
CA ASN A 268 -14.07 -28.76 -21.04
C ASN A 268 -12.76 -27.99 -21.21
N LYS A 269 -11.92 -28.49 -22.12
CA LYS A 269 -10.71 -27.84 -22.66
C LYS A 269 -11.03 -27.17 -24.00
N LEU A 270 -10.13 -26.25 -24.37
CA LEU A 270 -9.86 -25.63 -25.68
C LEU A 270 -10.52 -24.27 -25.94
N MET A 271 -9.73 -23.20 -25.80
CA MET A 271 -9.34 -22.29 -26.90
C MET A 271 -8.00 -21.62 -26.57
N MET A 272 -6.96 -21.94 -27.34
CA MET A 272 -5.71 -21.18 -27.40
C MET A 272 -5.95 -19.89 -28.18
N ARG A 273 -5.70 -18.72 -27.57
CA ARG A 273 -5.52 -17.48 -28.31
C ARG A 273 -4.47 -16.62 -27.59
N ASN A 274 -3.38 -16.36 -28.30
CA ASN A 274 -2.36 -15.38 -27.94
C ASN A 274 -3.02 -14.03 -27.64
N GLY A 275 -2.86 -13.57 -26.40
CA GLY A 275 -3.36 -12.31 -25.90
C GLY A 275 -2.52 -11.88 -24.70
N CYS A 276 -1.80 -10.77 -24.88
CA CYS A 276 -1.08 -10.04 -23.85
C CYS A 276 -2.01 -9.73 -22.65
N GLY A 277 -1.48 -9.90 -21.43
CA GLY A 277 -2.08 -9.36 -20.21
C GLY A 277 -3.14 -10.24 -19.54
N ASN A 278 -2.75 -11.44 -19.08
CA ASN A 278 -3.54 -12.13 -18.06
C ASN A 278 -2.92 -11.84 -16.69
N SER A 279 -3.54 -10.92 -15.96
CA SER A 279 -3.43 -10.81 -14.52
C SER A 279 -3.98 -12.09 -13.89
N ILE A 280 -3.08 -13.05 -13.67
CA ILE A 280 -3.37 -14.27 -12.92
C ILE A 280 -3.87 -13.85 -11.52
N PRO A 281 -4.99 -14.40 -11.01
CA PRO A 281 -5.35 -14.24 -9.62
C PRO A 281 -4.26 -14.94 -8.78
N GLY A 282 -3.33 -14.17 -8.24
CA GLY A 282 -2.16 -14.67 -7.49
C GLY A 282 -0.78 -14.33 -8.09
N GLY A 283 -0.71 -13.67 -9.25
CA GLY A 283 0.54 -13.09 -9.77
C GLY A 283 0.86 -11.78 -9.04
N GLY A 284 2.07 -11.63 -8.52
CA GLY A 284 2.48 -10.40 -7.83
C GLY A 284 2.38 -9.16 -8.72
N ARG A 285 2.02 -8.02 -8.13
CA ARG A 285 1.88 -6.72 -8.82
C ARG A 285 3.19 -6.22 -9.44
N VAL A 286 4.31 -6.67 -8.87
CA VAL A 286 5.65 -6.38 -9.35
C VAL A 286 6.24 -7.66 -9.93
N ARG A 287 6.78 -7.58 -11.15
CA ARG A 287 7.38 -8.74 -11.81
C ARG A 287 8.73 -9.08 -11.15
N PRO A 288 9.02 -10.37 -10.86
CA PRO A 288 10.30 -10.79 -10.30
C PRO A 288 11.50 -10.31 -11.12
N GLU A 289 11.40 -10.40 -12.45
CA GLU A 289 12.45 -9.96 -13.37
C GLU A 289 12.79 -8.47 -13.20
N ALA A 290 11.78 -7.62 -12.99
CA ALA A 290 11.98 -6.19 -12.78
C ALA A 290 12.68 -5.89 -11.45
N VAL A 291 12.41 -6.69 -10.41
CA VAL A 291 13.11 -6.59 -9.12
C VAL A 291 14.59 -6.94 -9.28
N VAL A 292 14.89 -8.04 -10.00
CA VAL A 292 16.26 -8.47 -10.27
C VAL A 292 17.01 -7.42 -11.08
N GLU A 293 16.40 -6.89 -12.14
CA GLU A 293 16.99 -5.86 -13.00
C GLU A 293 17.30 -4.58 -12.21
N ALA A 294 16.33 -4.09 -11.42
CA ALA A 294 16.51 -2.93 -10.55
C ALA A 294 17.65 -3.13 -9.54
N ALA A 295 17.70 -4.29 -8.88
CA ALA A 295 18.74 -4.61 -7.92
C ALA A 295 20.12 -4.75 -8.58
N ALA A 296 20.20 -5.29 -9.80
CA ALA A 296 21.43 -5.39 -10.58
C ALA A 296 21.96 -4.01 -11.01
N MET A 297 21.08 -3.11 -11.49
CA MET A 297 21.45 -1.73 -11.82
C MET A 297 21.94 -0.98 -10.58
N ALA A 298 21.25 -1.14 -9.46
CA ALA A 298 21.63 -0.52 -8.19
C ALA A 298 23.02 -0.99 -7.72
N ALA A 299 23.31 -2.29 -7.82
CA ALA A 299 24.63 -2.85 -7.49
C ALA A 299 25.75 -2.35 -8.43
N LYS A 300 25.43 -2.03 -9.68
CA LYS A 300 26.36 -1.43 -10.65
C LYS A 300 26.54 0.09 -10.46
N GLY A 301 25.86 0.69 -9.48
CA GLY A 301 25.89 2.15 -9.27
C GLY A 301 25.14 2.95 -10.34
N GLN A 302 24.25 2.30 -11.10
CA GLN A 302 23.50 2.93 -12.19
C GLN A 302 22.13 3.41 -11.71
N PRO A 303 21.59 4.52 -12.25
CA PRO A 303 20.22 4.93 -11.98
C PRO A 303 19.22 3.85 -12.39
N PHE A 304 18.20 3.64 -11.55
CA PHE A 304 17.18 2.62 -11.77
C PHE A 304 15.81 3.10 -11.30
N GLU A 305 14.76 2.41 -11.71
CA GLU A 305 13.37 2.71 -11.31
C GLU A 305 12.78 1.50 -10.59
N VAL A 306 12.00 1.76 -9.54
CA VAL A 306 11.28 0.74 -8.77
C VAL A 306 9.80 1.09 -8.68
N VAL A 307 8.95 0.06 -8.59
CA VAL A 307 7.51 0.21 -8.46
C VAL A 307 7.10 -0.13 -7.03
N TYR A 308 6.39 0.80 -6.39
CA TYR A 308 5.90 0.63 -5.02
C TYR A 308 4.37 0.69 -4.97
N TYR A 309 3.77 -0.33 -4.38
CA TYR A 309 2.32 -0.45 -4.16
C TYR A 309 2.03 -0.29 -2.66
N PRO A 310 1.59 0.89 -2.19
CA PRO A 310 1.40 1.17 -0.77
C PRO A 310 0.39 0.26 -0.07
N ARG A 311 -0.57 -0.28 -0.83
CA ARG A 311 -1.66 -1.13 -0.31
C ARG A 311 -1.38 -2.63 -0.44
N ALA A 312 -0.19 -3.03 -0.91
CA ALA A 312 0.18 -4.43 -1.13
C ALA A 312 0.42 -5.25 0.16
N SER A 313 0.33 -4.64 1.36
CA SER A 313 0.63 -5.26 2.66
C SER A 313 2.09 -5.64 2.87
N THR A 314 2.97 -5.09 2.05
CA THR A 314 4.41 -5.29 2.09
C THR A 314 5.08 -4.03 2.66
N PRO A 315 6.13 -4.16 3.49
CA PRO A 315 6.79 -3.01 4.09
C PRO A 315 7.49 -2.12 3.05
N GLU A 316 7.65 -0.83 3.34
CA GLU A 316 8.44 0.08 2.50
C GLU A 316 9.89 -0.41 2.35
N PHE A 317 10.36 -0.52 1.11
CA PHE A 317 11.73 -0.96 0.80
C PHE A 317 12.65 0.18 0.35
N CYS A 318 12.13 1.40 0.29
CA CYS A 318 12.88 2.63 0.06
C CYS A 318 12.72 3.55 1.28
N VAL A 319 13.57 3.33 2.29
CA VAL A 319 13.39 3.93 3.62
C VAL A 319 14.33 5.13 3.79
N LYS A 320 13.87 6.23 4.41
CA LYS A 320 14.71 7.41 4.68
C LYS A 320 16.03 7.03 5.35
N ALA A 321 17.15 7.52 4.81
CA ALA A 321 18.48 7.14 5.29
C ALA A 321 18.70 7.50 6.76
N SER A 322 18.19 8.66 7.21
CA SER A 322 18.25 9.09 8.62
C SER A 322 17.52 8.14 9.56
N ALA A 323 16.34 7.65 9.18
CA ALA A 323 15.55 6.72 9.98
C ALA A 323 16.26 5.37 10.13
N VAL A 324 16.81 4.81 9.04
CA VAL A 324 17.59 3.56 9.10
C VAL A 324 18.81 3.73 9.97
N ARG A 325 19.57 4.82 9.82
CA ARG A 325 20.77 5.08 10.65
C ARG A 325 20.42 5.23 12.13
N ALA A 326 19.35 5.94 12.46
CA ALA A 326 18.86 6.04 13.84
C ALA A 326 18.50 4.67 14.40
N ALA A 327 17.78 3.85 13.63
CA ALA A 327 17.43 2.49 14.02
C ALA A 327 18.65 1.56 14.22
N MET A 328 19.70 1.71 13.40
CA MET A 328 20.95 0.94 13.54
C MET A 328 21.79 1.33 14.75
N ARG A 329 21.59 2.54 15.32
CA ARG A 329 22.29 2.96 16.55
C ARG A 329 21.67 2.37 17.81
N ILE A 330 20.45 1.83 17.72
CA ILE A 330 19.77 1.18 18.83
C ILE A 330 20.37 -0.21 19.01
N GLN A 331 20.79 -0.52 20.24
CA GLN A 331 21.21 -1.87 20.62
C GLN A 331 19.97 -2.74 20.86
N TRP A 332 19.36 -3.21 19.77
CA TRP A 332 18.21 -4.09 19.85
C TRP A 332 18.55 -5.36 20.62
N CYS A 333 17.70 -5.74 21.57
CA CYS A 333 17.84 -6.97 22.35
C CYS A 333 16.47 -7.58 22.69
N SER A 334 16.49 -8.87 23.04
CA SER A 334 15.30 -9.58 23.49
C SER A 334 14.72 -8.93 24.75
N GLY A 335 13.39 -8.84 24.83
CA GLY A 335 12.65 -8.24 25.94
C GLY A 335 12.37 -6.74 25.77
N MET A 336 12.97 -6.06 24.78
CA MET A 336 12.64 -4.66 24.50
C MET A 336 11.19 -4.52 24.05
N ARG A 337 10.46 -3.57 24.64
CA ARG A 337 9.10 -3.24 24.22
C ARG A 337 9.12 -2.20 23.12
N PHE A 338 8.22 -2.34 22.15
CA PHE A 338 8.04 -1.36 21.09
C PHE A 338 6.55 -1.10 20.87
N LYS A 339 6.28 -0.03 20.13
CA LYS A 339 4.93 0.36 19.72
C LYS A 339 4.93 0.55 18.21
N MET A 340 3.95 -0.02 17.53
CA MET A 340 3.80 0.07 16.08
C MET A 340 2.41 0.57 15.73
N ALA A 341 2.34 1.54 14.81
CA ALA A 341 1.10 2.05 14.26
C ALA A 341 0.60 1.12 13.15
N PHE A 342 -0.71 0.91 13.11
CA PHE A 342 -1.41 0.24 12.03
C PHE A 342 -2.65 1.05 11.68
N GLU A 343 -2.86 1.26 10.39
CA GLU A 343 -4.01 1.97 9.88
C GLU A 343 -5.20 1.01 9.69
N THR A 344 -6.41 1.47 10.04
CA THR A 344 -7.64 0.75 9.68
C THR A 344 -7.83 0.72 8.16
N GLU A 345 -8.60 -0.24 7.63
CA GLU A 345 -8.73 -0.41 6.18
C GLU A 345 -9.29 0.82 5.44
N ASP A 346 -10.13 1.59 6.13
CA ASP A 346 -10.73 2.86 5.72
C ASP A 346 -9.83 4.07 5.99
N SER A 347 -8.65 3.90 6.60
CA SER A 347 -7.76 4.99 7.05
C SER A 347 -8.43 6.05 7.92
N SER A 348 -9.52 5.71 8.61
CA SER A 348 -10.19 6.63 9.52
C SER A 348 -9.51 6.70 10.88
N ARG A 349 -8.74 5.66 11.26
CA ARG A 349 -8.08 5.55 12.57
C ARG A 349 -6.71 4.90 12.45
N ILE A 350 -5.81 5.33 13.33
CA ILE A 350 -4.52 4.67 13.58
C ILE A 350 -4.64 3.93 14.91
N SER A 351 -4.53 2.62 14.84
CA SER A 351 -4.44 1.74 15.99
C SER A 351 -2.98 1.51 16.35
N TRP A 352 -2.68 1.61 17.64
CA TRP A 352 -1.32 1.39 18.12
C TRP A 352 -1.22 0.06 18.84
N PHE A 353 -0.30 -0.78 18.38
CA PHE A 353 -0.05 -2.10 18.94
C PHE A 353 1.27 -2.07 19.70
N MET A 354 1.25 -2.61 20.92
CA MET A 354 2.46 -2.81 21.70
C MET A 354 2.96 -4.24 21.47
N GLY A 355 4.26 -4.40 21.28
CA GLY A 355 4.91 -5.69 21.15
C GLY A 355 6.21 -5.76 21.96
N THR A 356 6.81 -6.94 21.96
CA THR A 356 8.10 -7.18 22.63
C THR A 356 9.01 -7.90 21.65
N VAL A 357 10.25 -7.42 21.51
CA VAL A 357 11.26 -8.10 20.69
C VAL A 357 11.58 -9.45 21.33
N ALA A 358 11.28 -10.53 20.63
CA ALA A 358 11.59 -11.89 21.07
C ALA A 358 13.05 -12.24 20.82
N SER A 359 13.58 -11.87 19.65
CA SER A 359 14.97 -12.12 19.27
C SER A 359 15.45 -11.12 18.21
N VAL A 360 16.78 -11.03 18.04
CA VAL A 360 17.43 -10.19 17.03
C VAL A 360 18.33 -11.08 16.20
N GLN A 361 17.93 -11.32 14.96
CA GLN A 361 18.62 -12.26 14.07
C GLN A 361 18.42 -11.87 12.61
N VAL A 362 19.46 -12.06 11.79
CA VAL A 362 19.38 -11.81 10.34
C VAL A 362 18.42 -12.83 9.72
N ALA A 363 17.43 -12.35 8.97
CA ALA A 363 16.38 -13.21 8.41
C ALA A 363 16.89 -14.25 7.41
N ASP A 364 17.91 -13.90 6.62
CA ASP A 364 18.54 -14.79 5.64
C ASP A 364 20.06 -14.61 5.66
N PRO A 365 20.76 -15.29 6.59
CA PRO A 365 22.20 -15.10 6.78
C PRO A 365 23.04 -15.67 5.62
N ILE A 366 22.47 -16.56 4.81
CA ILE A 366 23.17 -17.22 3.70
C ILE A 366 23.25 -16.25 2.51
N ARG A 367 22.09 -15.75 2.05
CA ARG A 367 22.04 -14.86 0.87
C ARG A 367 22.39 -13.42 1.25
N TRP A 368 21.90 -12.96 2.39
CA TRP A 368 21.96 -11.56 2.82
C TRP A 368 22.61 -11.40 4.21
N PRO A 369 23.90 -11.75 4.36
CA PRO A 369 24.61 -11.59 5.61
C PRO A 369 24.59 -10.11 6.03
N ASN A 370 24.37 -9.86 7.32
CA ASN A 370 24.28 -8.53 7.93
C ASN A 370 23.12 -7.65 7.43
N SER A 371 22.12 -8.22 6.75
CA SER A 371 20.95 -7.44 6.37
C SER A 371 20.13 -7.04 7.61
N PRO A 372 19.76 -5.76 7.74
CA PRO A 372 18.82 -5.33 8.76
C PRO A 372 17.35 -5.55 8.37
N TRP A 373 17.07 -6.05 7.16
CA TRP A 373 15.71 -6.33 6.73
C TRP A 373 15.10 -7.45 7.56
N ARG A 374 13.96 -7.18 8.22
CA ARG A 374 13.29 -8.10 9.17
C ARG A 374 14.22 -8.66 10.25
N LEU A 375 15.14 -7.82 10.76
CA LEU A 375 16.10 -8.18 11.81
C LEU A 375 15.47 -8.55 13.16
N LEU A 376 14.30 -7.98 13.46
CA LEU A 376 13.62 -8.15 14.74
C LEU A 376 12.51 -9.20 14.61
N GLN A 377 12.58 -10.23 15.45
CA GLN A 377 11.44 -11.11 15.70
C GLN A 377 10.61 -10.52 16.84
N VAL A 378 9.31 -10.36 16.64
CA VAL A 378 8.40 -9.61 17.53
C VAL A 378 7.11 -10.34 17.85
#